data_AF-A0AA89BJJ2-F1
#
_entry.id   AF-A0AA89BJJ2-F1
#
_cell.length_a   1.000
_cell.length_b   1.000
_cell.length_c   1.000
_cell.angle_alpha   90.00
_cell.angle_beta   90.00
_cell.angle_gamma   90.00
#
_symmetry.space_group_name_H-M   'P 1'
#
loop_
_entity.id
_entity.type
_entity.pdbx_description
1 polymer ?
#
loop_
_entity_poly.entity_id
_entity_poly.type
_entity_poly.pdbx_seq_one_letter_code
_entity_poly.pdbx_strand_id
1 'polypeptide(L)'
;MIELNRILGADFFIFYNQSSSQNIEGILNHYQAEGLIQIVQWNLPGKVTFYDRIPTQEGGHYYRQVAALNDCVYRNKGVSRYVVNQDLDEFLIPRKLKTWHQLMADIPGGYGSYTFCSAVFPKYWSDALSLSHEDTRDAIEFGSKTVLKQFRYKAFHHDQRTKWIVRPECIVACGIHDIWKTTANASCDNYNVMESKAKIHHYDNWKSIDSTKILDNRINGYKAELLQRLKNKWQILKKFKQKNRTLIE
;
A
#
# COMPACT_ATOMS: atom_id res chain seq x y z
N MET A 1 1.98 6.53 -2.45
CA MET A 1 1.41 5.90 -1.26
C MET A 1 0.43 6.82 -0.52
N ILE A 2 0.88 7.81 0.26
CA ILE A 2 0.00 8.57 1.19
C ILE A 2 -1.18 9.25 0.49
N GLU A 3 -0.94 10.13 -0.49
CA GLU A 3 -2.01 10.95 -1.08
C GLU A 3 -3.12 10.14 -1.75
N LEU A 4 -2.78 9.08 -2.49
CA LEU A 4 -3.81 8.23 -3.11
C LEU A 4 -4.62 7.46 -2.06
N ASN A 5 -3.99 6.91 -1.03
CA ASN A 5 -4.73 6.23 0.02
C ASN A 5 -5.61 7.17 0.84
N ARG A 6 -5.21 8.43 1.02
CA ARG A 6 -6.09 9.45 1.61
C ARG A 6 -7.33 9.71 0.76
N ILE A 7 -7.19 9.78 -0.57
CA ILE A 7 -8.35 9.88 -1.49
C ILE A 7 -9.24 8.63 -1.35
N LEU A 8 -8.63 7.45 -1.21
CA LEU A 8 -9.35 6.19 -1.04
C LEU A 8 -10.02 6.06 0.34
N GLY A 9 -9.70 6.94 1.29
CA GLY A 9 -10.33 7.00 2.61
C GLY A 9 -9.48 6.43 3.76
N ALA A 10 -8.15 6.40 3.63
CA ALA A 10 -7.28 6.15 4.76
C ALA A 10 -7.24 7.36 5.71
N ASP A 11 -7.55 7.14 6.98
CA ASP A 11 -7.55 8.19 8.01
C ASP A 11 -6.15 8.41 8.60
N PHE A 12 -5.37 7.33 8.75
CA PHE A 12 -4.06 7.35 9.42
C PHE A 12 -3.10 6.31 8.84
N PHE A 13 -1.80 6.55 8.93
CA PHE A 13 -0.77 5.63 8.48
C PHE A 13 0.25 5.34 9.57
N ILE A 14 0.66 4.09 9.70
CA ILE A 14 1.80 3.70 10.53
C ILE A 14 2.91 3.21 9.61
N PHE A 15 4.05 3.90 9.61
CA PHE A 15 5.23 3.51 8.87
C PHE A 15 6.27 2.89 9.79
N TYR A 16 6.73 1.69 9.44
CA TYR A 16 7.83 1.01 10.13
C TYR A 16 9.14 1.35 9.43
N ASN A 17 9.93 2.20 10.06
CA ASN A 17 11.16 2.72 9.48
C ASN A 17 12.38 1.96 9.99
N GLN A 18 12.98 1.11 9.15
CA GLN A 18 14.28 0.52 9.44
C GLN A 18 15.42 1.45 8.98
N SER A 19 15.27 2.04 7.80
CA SER A 19 16.18 3.05 7.27
C SER A 19 15.48 3.89 6.21
N SER A 20 15.83 5.16 6.16
CA SER A 20 15.27 6.14 5.25
C SER A 20 16.34 7.16 4.85
N SER A 21 16.24 7.71 3.65
CA SER A 21 17.06 8.88 3.30
C SER A 21 16.50 10.14 3.95
N GLN A 22 17.34 11.15 4.17
CA GLN A 22 16.93 12.44 4.76
C GLN A 22 15.75 13.10 4.03
N ASN A 23 15.67 12.95 2.70
CA ASN A 23 14.54 13.48 1.92
C ASN A 23 13.22 12.77 2.27
N ILE A 24 13.27 11.45 2.47
CA ILE A 24 12.11 10.64 2.89
C ILE A 24 11.73 10.98 4.34
N GLU A 25 12.71 11.13 5.23
CA GLU A 25 12.46 11.55 6.61
C GLU A 25 11.81 12.93 6.69
N GLY A 26 12.31 13.90 5.92
CA GLY A 26 11.75 15.25 5.89
C GLY A 26 10.27 15.26 5.51
N ILE A 27 9.88 14.47 4.50
CA ILE A 27 8.47 14.40 4.10
C ILE A 27 7.60 13.59 5.06
N LEU A 28 8.13 12.51 5.64
CA LEU A 28 7.41 11.75 6.66
C LEU A 28 7.19 12.60 7.92
N ASN A 29 8.20 13.35 8.37
CA ASN A 29 8.10 14.29 9.48
C ASN A 29 7.06 15.39 9.21
N HIS A 30 6.99 15.88 7.97
CA HIS A 30 5.95 16.82 7.56
C HIS A 30 4.54 16.22 7.74
N TYR A 31 4.32 14.99 7.27
CA TYR A 31 3.02 14.33 7.46
C TYR A 31 2.73 13.95 8.92
N GLN A 32 3.78 13.68 9.71
CA GLN A 32 3.64 13.40 11.14
C GLN A 32 3.22 14.67 11.89
N ALA A 33 3.78 15.83 11.53
CA ALA A 33 3.38 17.13 12.07
C ALA A 33 1.95 17.53 11.67
N GLU A 34 1.46 17.07 10.51
CA GLU A 34 0.05 17.19 10.11
C GLU A 34 -0.88 16.22 10.87
N GLY A 35 -0.34 15.35 11.74
CA GLY A 35 -1.12 14.34 12.49
C GLY A 35 -1.63 13.18 11.65
N LEU A 36 -1.10 12.98 10.44
CA LEU A 36 -1.59 11.98 9.49
C LEU A 36 -0.87 10.64 9.58
N ILE A 37 0.34 10.62 10.14
CA ILE A 37 1.15 9.41 10.22
C ILE A 37 1.81 9.27 11.59
N GLN A 38 2.16 8.03 11.93
CA GLN A 38 3.11 7.70 12.98
C GLN A 38 4.30 6.94 12.36
N ILE A 39 5.50 7.33 12.74
CA ILE A 39 6.72 6.60 12.39
C ILE A 39 7.14 5.73 13.57
N VAL A 40 7.18 4.42 13.39
CA VAL A 40 7.73 3.46 14.35
C VAL A 40 9.15 3.12 13.88
N GLN A 41 10.16 3.46 14.69
CA GLN A 41 11.54 3.06 14.38
C GLN A 41 11.68 1.55 14.56
N TRP A 42 12.02 0.85 13.48
CA TRP A 42 11.98 -0.61 13.37
C TRP A 42 13.38 -1.22 13.30
N ASN A 43 14.19 -0.87 14.29
CA ASN A 43 15.59 -1.31 14.41
C ASN A 43 15.68 -2.71 15.04
N LEU A 44 15.23 -3.73 14.31
CA LEU A 44 15.35 -5.12 14.76
C LEU A 44 16.79 -5.65 14.53
N PRO A 45 17.33 -6.48 15.43
CA PRO A 45 18.68 -7.04 15.30
C PRO A 45 18.95 -7.65 13.90
N GLY A 46 20.16 -7.41 13.38
CA GLY A 46 20.54 -7.73 12.00
C GLY A 46 20.62 -9.23 11.69
N LYS A 47 20.94 -10.05 12.69
CA LYS A 47 21.09 -11.50 12.58
C LYS A 47 20.00 -12.19 13.39
N VAL A 48 18.93 -12.60 12.73
CA VAL A 48 17.96 -13.54 13.30
C VAL A 48 18.23 -14.88 12.64
N THR A 49 18.78 -15.83 13.40
CA THR A 49 18.92 -17.22 12.99
C THR A 49 17.58 -17.90 13.18
N PHE A 50 16.90 -18.22 12.08
CA PHE A 50 15.68 -19.02 12.10
C PHE A 50 16.08 -20.49 12.04
N TYR A 51 15.53 -21.31 12.93
CA TYR A 51 15.97 -22.67 13.22
C TYR A 51 16.02 -23.60 11.99
N ASP A 52 15.23 -23.30 10.94
CA ASP A 52 15.02 -24.23 9.81
C ASP A 52 15.30 -23.65 8.41
N ARG A 53 15.94 -22.47 8.30
CA ARG A 53 16.35 -21.92 7.00
C ARG A 53 17.72 -21.28 7.07
N ILE A 54 18.50 -21.47 6.00
CA ILE A 54 19.76 -20.76 5.75
C ILE A 54 19.54 -19.28 6.11
N PRO A 55 20.42 -18.64 6.93
CA PRO A 55 20.30 -17.23 7.25
C PRO A 55 20.53 -16.40 5.97
N THR A 56 19.48 -16.24 5.18
CA THR A 56 19.49 -15.36 4.01
C THR A 56 18.97 -14.00 4.45
N GLN A 57 19.52 -12.93 3.85
CA GLN A 57 19.00 -11.58 4.06
C GLN A 57 17.50 -11.53 3.73
N GLU A 58 17.07 -12.26 2.69
CA GLU A 58 15.67 -12.39 2.28
C GLU A 58 14.77 -12.97 3.38
N GLY A 59 15.22 -14.02 4.09
CA GLY A 59 14.49 -14.56 5.23
C GLY A 59 14.31 -13.52 6.34
N GLY A 60 15.38 -12.79 6.67
CA GLY A 60 15.32 -11.69 7.64
C GLY A 60 14.34 -10.58 7.23
N HIS A 61 14.30 -10.18 5.96
CA HIS A 61 13.35 -9.17 5.46
C HIS A 61 11.89 -9.63 5.56
N TYR A 62 11.61 -10.90 5.27
CA TYR A 62 10.27 -11.45 5.37
C TYR A 62 9.75 -11.40 6.82
N TYR A 63 10.49 -11.95 7.77
CA TYR A 63 10.04 -12.00 9.16
C TYR A 63 9.97 -10.63 9.84
N ARG A 64 10.81 -9.67 9.44
CA ARG A 64 10.70 -8.27 9.91
C ARG A 64 9.40 -7.62 9.47
N GLN A 65 8.93 -7.90 8.25
CA GLN A 65 7.64 -7.42 7.77
C GLN A 65 6.48 -8.09 8.51
N VAL A 66 6.54 -9.41 8.71
CA VAL A 66 5.54 -10.14 9.51
C VAL A 66 5.45 -9.56 10.92
N ALA A 67 6.59 -9.34 11.60
CA ALA A 67 6.61 -8.76 12.93
C ALA A 67 6.02 -7.33 12.95
N ALA A 68 6.35 -6.49 11.96
CA ALA A 68 5.80 -5.14 11.85
C ALA A 68 4.28 -5.14 11.62
N LEU A 69 3.78 -6.04 10.77
CA LEU A 69 2.34 -6.17 10.49
C LEU A 69 1.58 -6.62 11.74
N ASN A 70 2.10 -7.60 12.47
CA ASN A 70 1.48 -8.04 13.73
C ASN A 70 1.50 -6.90 14.75
N ASP A 71 2.65 -6.25 14.99
CA ASP A 71 2.74 -5.09 15.89
C ASP A 71 1.72 -4.00 15.52
N CYS A 72 1.57 -3.70 14.23
CA CYS A 72 0.61 -2.73 13.72
C CYS A 72 -0.84 -3.11 14.05
N VAL A 73 -1.21 -4.36 13.79
CA VAL A 73 -2.55 -4.88 14.08
C VAL A 73 -2.83 -4.86 15.58
N TYR A 74 -1.87 -5.28 16.41
CA TYR A 74 -2.01 -5.29 17.87
C TYR A 74 -2.13 -3.88 18.45
N ARG A 75 -1.32 -2.91 17.99
CA ARG A 75 -1.45 -1.48 18.39
C ARG A 75 -2.81 -0.88 18.09
N ASN A 76 -3.49 -1.40 17.08
CA ASN A 76 -4.76 -0.89 16.60
C ASN A 76 -5.98 -1.62 17.16
N LYS A 77 -5.80 -2.65 18.00
CA LYS A 77 -6.89 -3.22 18.80
C LYS A 77 -7.42 -2.13 19.75
N GLY A 78 -8.74 -1.95 19.78
CA GLY A 78 -9.44 -0.93 20.55
C GLY A 78 -9.35 0.49 19.99
N VAL A 79 -8.55 0.71 18.94
CA VAL A 79 -8.30 2.06 18.36
C VAL A 79 -8.93 2.19 16.99
N SER A 80 -8.64 1.26 16.09
CA SER A 80 -9.09 1.34 14.69
C SER A 80 -10.15 0.29 14.40
N ARG A 81 -11.21 0.69 13.69
CA ARG A 81 -12.25 -0.25 13.23
C ARG A 81 -11.71 -1.24 12.20
N TYR A 82 -10.84 -0.75 11.30
CA TYR A 82 -10.19 -1.55 10.27
C TYR A 82 -8.71 -1.18 10.15
N VAL A 83 -7.88 -2.16 9.82
CA VAL A 83 -6.46 -1.99 9.47
C VAL A 83 -6.23 -2.56 8.08
N VAL A 84 -5.50 -1.83 7.24
CA VAL A 84 -5.17 -2.25 5.87
C VAL A 84 -3.68 -2.59 5.79
N ASN A 85 -3.36 -3.78 5.27
CA ASN A 85 -1.99 -4.13 4.90
C ASN A 85 -1.74 -3.71 3.45
N GLN A 86 -0.70 -2.92 3.22
CA GLN A 86 -0.35 -2.45 1.89
C GLN A 86 1.14 -2.12 1.80
N ASP A 87 1.77 -2.54 0.71
CA ASP A 87 3.16 -2.19 0.39
C ASP A 87 3.22 -0.82 -0.33
N LEU A 88 4.40 -0.19 -0.38
CA LEU A 88 4.55 1.18 -0.91
C LEU A 88 4.22 1.31 -2.42
N ASP A 89 4.35 0.22 -3.15
CA ASP A 89 4.09 0.08 -4.58
C ASP A 89 2.76 -0.62 -4.88
N GLU A 90 1.92 -0.81 -3.86
CA GLU A 90 0.61 -1.43 -3.98
C GLU A 90 -0.51 -0.46 -3.61
N PHE A 91 -1.68 -0.62 -4.24
CA PHE A 91 -2.87 0.19 -3.94
C PHE A 91 -4.14 -0.65 -4.02
N LEU A 92 -4.94 -0.66 -2.96
CA LEU A 92 -6.26 -1.27 -2.99
C LEU A 92 -7.27 -0.35 -3.69
N ILE A 93 -7.64 -0.69 -4.92
CA ILE A 93 -8.52 0.13 -5.76
C ILE A 93 -9.93 -0.49 -5.85
N PRO A 94 -10.98 0.16 -5.32
CA PRO A 94 -12.35 -0.25 -5.57
C PRO A 94 -12.72 -0.07 -7.06
N ARG A 95 -13.46 -1.03 -7.61
CA ARG A 95 -13.78 -1.08 -9.05
C ARG A 95 -14.95 -0.18 -9.44
N LYS A 96 -16.04 -0.24 -8.66
CA LYS A 96 -17.28 0.52 -8.93
C LYS A 96 -17.47 1.70 -7.98
N LEU A 97 -16.76 1.71 -6.86
CA LEU A 97 -16.89 2.70 -5.78
C LEU A 97 -15.64 3.58 -5.68
N LYS A 98 -15.71 4.68 -4.94
CA LYS A 98 -14.60 5.64 -4.83
C LYS A 98 -13.72 5.42 -3.60
N THR A 99 -14.28 4.93 -2.50
CA THR A 99 -13.55 4.82 -1.23
C THR A 99 -13.65 3.43 -0.62
N TRP A 100 -12.71 3.11 0.28
CA TRP A 100 -12.76 1.89 1.08
C TRP A 100 -13.98 1.88 2.01
N HIS A 101 -14.37 3.04 2.55
CA HIS A 101 -15.60 3.18 3.33
C HIS A 101 -16.84 2.69 2.55
N GLN A 102 -16.98 3.15 1.29
CA GLN A 102 -18.06 2.68 0.42
C GLN A 102 -17.94 1.19 0.12
N LEU A 103 -16.72 0.71 -0.18
CA LEU A 103 -16.47 -0.70 -0.46
C LEU A 103 -16.87 -1.60 0.71
N MET A 104 -16.47 -1.25 1.93
CA MET A 104 -16.77 -2.00 3.14
C MET A 104 -18.26 -2.00 3.49
N ALA A 105 -19.01 -0.99 3.04
CA ALA A 105 -20.48 -0.95 3.18
C ALA A 105 -21.22 -1.78 2.12
N ASP A 106 -20.60 -2.02 0.95
CA ASP A 106 -21.20 -2.72 -0.20
C ASP A 106 -20.89 -4.23 -0.24
N ILE A 107 -19.89 -4.70 0.49
CA ILE A 107 -19.55 -6.12 0.62
C ILE A 107 -20.16 -6.72 1.91
N PRO A 108 -20.35 -8.06 1.97
CA PRO A 108 -20.85 -8.71 3.18
C PRO A 108 -20.11 -8.29 4.45
N GLY A 109 -20.87 -7.76 5.41
CA GLY A 109 -20.36 -7.39 6.72
C GLY A 109 -20.12 -8.60 7.63
N GLY A 110 -19.59 -8.33 8.82
CA GLY A 110 -19.53 -9.33 9.88
C GLY A 110 -18.24 -10.14 9.95
N TYR A 111 -17.37 -10.11 8.92
CA TYR A 111 -16.11 -10.86 8.85
C TYR A 111 -14.95 -10.19 9.59
N GLY A 112 -13.99 -11.01 10.04
CA GLY A 112 -12.77 -10.57 10.71
C GLY A 112 -11.70 -10.08 9.75
N SER A 113 -11.65 -10.66 8.55
CA SER A 113 -10.72 -10.27 7.50
C SER A 113 -11.36 -10.28 6.11
N TYR A 114 -10.81 -9.43 5.25
CA TYR A 114 -11.20 -9.26 3.87
C TYR A 114 -9.94 -9.31 3.01
N THR A 115 -9.81 -10.29 2.13
CA THR A 115 -8.63 -10.44 1.26
C THR A 115 -8.92 -10.03 -0.17
N PHE A 116 -7.91 -9.49 -0.85
CA PHE A 116 -8.03 -8.91 -2.18
C PHE A 116 -6.95 -9.46 -3.10
N CYS A 117 -7.35 -9.97 -4.26
CA CYS A 117 -6.39 -10.38 -5.28
C CYS A 117 -5.54 -9.22 -5.75
N SER A 118 -4.26 -9.51 -6.03
CA SER A 118 -3.31 -8.56 -6.59
C SER A 118 -3.14 -8.76 -8.08
N ALA A 119 -2.95 -7.66 -8.80
CA ALA A 119 -2.55 -7.69 -10.19
C ALA A 119 -1.35 -6.78 -10.42
N VAL A 120 -0.36 -7.32 -11.12
CA VAL A 120 0.88 -6.61 -11.42
C VAL A 120 0.69 -5.68 -12.61
N PHE A 121 1.12 -4.43 -12.43
CA PHE A 121 1.23 -3.37 -13.43
C PHE A 121 2.72 -3.18 -13.76
N PRO A 122 3.23 -3.82 -14.83
CA PRO A 122 4.66 -3.81 -15.14
C PRO A 122 5.21 -2.39 -15.37
N LYS A 123 6.25 -2.01 -14.60
CA LYS A 123 6.86 -0.67 -14.72
C LYS A 123 7.58 -0.47 -16.06
N TYR A 124 8.00 -1.55 -16.74
CA TYR A 124 8.68 -1.52 -18.04
C TYR A 124 7.73 -1.45 -19.24
N TRP A 125 6.41 -1.58 -19.03
CA TRP A 125 5.45 -1.38 -20.11
C TRP A 125 5.25 0.10 -20.44
N SER A 126 4.77 0.35 -21.66
CA SER A 126 4.40 1.69 -22.15
C SER A 126 3.45 2.40 -21.17
N ASP A 127 3.62 3.72 -21.04
CA ASP A 127 2.69 4.56 -20.29
C ASP A 127 1.31 4.61 -20.96
N ALA A 128 0.33 5.10 -20.21
CA ALA A 128 -1.06 5.24 -20.66
C ALA A 128 -1.17 6.23 -21.83
N LEU A 129 -1.74 5.78 -22.94
CA LEU A 129 -1.88 6.55 -24.17
C LEU A 129 -2.98 7.63 -24.10
N SER A 130 -3.86 7.57 -23.11
CA SER A 130 -5.04 8.44 -22.97
C SER A 130 -4.80 9.67 -22.08
N LEU A 131 -3.57 9.89 -21.60
CA LEU A 131 -3.24 11.04 -20.79
C LEU A 131 -2.98 12.28 -21.66
N SER A 132 -3.37 13.45 -21.17
CA SER A 132 -2.96 14.71 -21.78
C SER A 132 -1.44 14.91 -21.64
N HIS A 133 -0.87 15.80 -22.46
CA HIS A 133 0.54 16.16 -22.34
C HIS A 133 0.87 16.75 -20.96
N GLU A 134 -0.02 17.57 -20.40
CA GLU A 134 0.14 18.14 -19.07
C GLU A 134 0.07 17.07 -17.97
N ASP A 135 -0.93 16.19 -17.99
CA ASP A 135 -1.04 15.11 -17.01
C ASP A 135 0.16 14.18 -17.05
N THR A 136 0.66 13.88 -18.25
CA THR A 136 1.85 13.03 -18.45
C THR A 136 3.08 13.68 -17.86
N ARG A 137 3.31 14.97 -18.15
CA ARG A 137 4.42 15.74 -17.59
C ARG A 137 4.36 15.77 -16.06
N ASP A 138 3.21 16.10 -15.49
CA ASP A 138 3.03 16.19 -14.04
C ASP A 138 3.21 14.82 -13.36
N ALA A 139 2.66 13.76 -13.96
CA ALA A 139 2.83 12.40 -13.45
C ALA A 139 4.30 11.94 -13.50
N ILE A 140 5.06 12.34 -14.53
CA ILE A 140 6.51 12.10 -14.61
C ILE A 140 7.26 12.91 -13.55
N GLU A 141 6.99 14.22 -13.44
CA GLU A 141 7.66 15.09 -12.46
C GLU A 141 7.46 14.58 -11.03
N PHE A 142 6.24 14.15 -10.69
CA PHE A 142 5.91 13.67 -9.35
C PHE A 142 6.15 12.17 -9.15
N GLY A 143 6.65 11.46 -10.18
CA GLY A 143 6.93 10.03 -10.13
C GLY A 143 5.70 9.13 -9.94
N SER A 144 4.51 9.57 -10.38
CA SER A 144 3.25 8.85 -10.17
C SER A 144 3.10 7.66 -11.14
N LYS A 145 3.63 6.50 -10.75
CA LYS A 145 3.44 5.24 -11.49
C LYS A 145 1.98 4.83 -11.62
N THR A 146 1.16 5.19 -10.63
CA THR A 146 -0.27 4.89 -10.64
C THR A 146 -0.99 5.51 -11.84
N VAL A 147 -0.69 6.77 -12.15
CA VAL A 147 -1.28 7.48 -13.30
C VAL A 147 -0.69 6.98 -14.62
N LEU A 148 0.62 6.76 -14.66
CA LEU A 148 1.36 6.39 -15.87
C LEU A 148 1.08 4.95 -16.33
N LYS A 149 1.05 3.97 -15.41
CA LYS A 149 0.98 2.55 -15.74
C LYS A 149 -0.45 2.03 -15.61
N GLN A 150 -1.15 1.87 -16.73
CA GLN A 150 -2.56 1.46 -16.79
C GLN A 150 -2.76 0.10 -17.47
N PHE A 151 -1.69 -0.67 -17.65
CA PHE A 151 -1.77 -2.02 -18.18
C PHE A 151 -1.25 -3.00 -17.14
N ARG A 152 -1.96 -4.12 -17.01
CA ARG A 152 -1.63 -5.16 -16.05
C ARG A 152 -1.72 -6.56 -16.65
N TYR A 153 -1.11 -7.51 -15.95
CA TYR A 153 -1.38 -8.93 -16.14
C TYR A 153 -2.75 -9.33 -15.55
N LYS A 154 -3.11 -10.60 -15.74
CA LYS A 154 -4.20 -11.23 -14.98
C LYS A 154 -3.89 -11.15 -13.48
N ALA A 155 -4.94 -11.02 -12.66
CA ALA A 155 -4.77 -11.03 -11.22
C ALA A 155 -4.36 -12.43 -10.73
N PHE A 156 -3.63 -12.47 -9.63
CA PHE A 156 -3.34 -13.69 -8.90
C PHE A 156 -4.60 -14.26 -8.25
N HIS A 157 -4.56 -15.55 -7.92
CA HIS A 157 -5.58 -16.20 -7.10
C HIS A 157 -5.52 -15.73 -5.64
N HIS A 158 -6.61 -15.93 -4.88
CA HIS A 158 -6.72 -15.47 -3.48
C HIS A 158 -5.74 -16.16 -2.49
N ASP A 159 -5.04 -17.19 -2.92
CA ASP A 159 -3.98 -17.88 -2.17
C ASP A 159 -2.58 -17.33 -2.50
N GLN A 160 -2.49 -16.33 -3.38
CA GLN A 160 -1.23 -15.80 -3.90
C GLN A 160 -1.18 -14.28 -3.81
N ARG A 161 -0.16 -13.77 -3.13
CA ARG A 161 0.20 -12.33 -3.11
C ARG A 161 -0.99 -11.42 -2.76
N THR A 162 -1.93 -11.87 -1.95
CA THR A 162 -3.07 -11.03 -1.58
C THR A 162 -2.64 -9.95 -0.60
N LYS A 163 -3.49 -8.94 -0.44
CA LYS A 163 -3.46 -8.02 0.70
C LYS A 163 -4.82 -8.03 1.37
N TRP A 164 -4.88 -7.43 2.55
CA TRP A 164 -6.06 -7.56 3.40
C TRP A 164 -6.46 -6.27 4.09
N ILE A 165 -7.75 -6.18 4.37
CA ILE A 165 -8.34 -5.31 5.38
C ILE A 165 -8.82 -6.21 6.52
N VAL A 166 -8.50 -5.87 7.76
CA VAL A 166 -8.91 -6.66 8.94
C VAL A 166 -9.59 -5.81 9.98
N ARG A 167 -10.48 -6.42 10.76
CA ARG A 167 -10.85 -5.89 12.08
C ARG A 167 -9.77 -6.33 13.06
N PRO A 168 -8.99 -5.41 13.66
CA PRO A 168 -7.84 -5.78 14.46
C PRO A 168 -8.20 -6.70 15.63
N GLU A 169 -9.40 -6.56 16.22
CA GLU A 169 -9.88 -7.43 17.30
C GLU A 169 -9.93 -8.91 16.94
N CYS A 170 -10.22 -9.23 15.69
CA CYS A 170 -10.36 -10.60 15.23
C CYS A 170 -9.04 -11.31 14.96
N ILE A 171 -7.92 -10.58 14.89
CA ILE A 171 -6.65 -11.14 14.41
C ILE A 171 -5.76 -11.53 15.58
N VAL A 172 -5.27 -12.77 15.54
CA VAL A 172 -4.25 -13.30 16.47
C VAL A 172 -2.88 -13.30 15.80
N ALA A 173 -2.80 -13.71 14.54
CA ALA A 173 -1.57 -13.66 13.78
C ALA A 173 -1.86 -13.45 12.28
N CYS A 174 -1.04 -12.62 11.63
CA CYS A 174 -1.12 -12.37 10.19
C CYS A 174 0.24 -12.53 9.51
N GLY A 175 0.20 -12.95 8.25
CA GLY A 175 1.32 -12.92 7.32
C GLY A 175 1.27 -11.70 6.41
N ILE A 176 2.26 -11.63 5.51
CA ILE A 176 2.36 -10.56 4.50
C ILE A 176 1.22 -10.64 3.49
N HIS A 177 0.76 -11.85 3.16
CA HIS A 177 -0.19 -12.11 2.09
C HIS A 177 -1.47 -12.82 2.53
N ASP A 178 -1.62 -13.07 3.82
CA ASP A 178 -2.67 -13.93 4.37
C ASP A 178 -2.86 -13.70 5.87
N ILE A 179 -3.99 -14.19 6.39
CA ILE A 179 -4.28 -14.20 7.83
C ILE A 179 -4.05 -15.63 8.33
N TRP A 180 -3.11 -15.78 9.26
CA TRP A 180 -2.71 -17.10 9.76
C TRP A 180 -3.64 -17.61 10.85
N LYS A 181 -4.09 -16.71 11.73
CA LYS A 181 -4.95 -17.08 12.85
C LYS A 181 -5.87 -15.95 13.26
N THR A 182 -7.14 -16.29 13.41
CA THR A 182 -8.18 -15.42 13.95
C THR A 182 -8.62 -15.92 15.32
N THR A 183 -9.32 -15.08 16.07
CA THR A 183 -9.96 -15.49 17.33
C THR A 183 -11.06 -16.52 17.05
N ALA A 184 -11.28 -17.47 17.97
CA ALA A 184 -12.31 -18.51 17.86
C ALA A 184 -13.74 -17.94 18.04
N ASN A 185 -14.16 -17.12 17.09
CA ASN A 185 -15.49 -16.52 17.00
C ASN A 185 -15.90 -16.57 15.53
N ALA A 186 -17.08 -17.10 15.21
CA ALA A 186 -17.59 -17.22 13.84
C ALA A 186 -17.65 -15.88 13.10
N SER A 187 -17.76 -14.76 13.83
CA SER A 187 -17.66 -13.43 13.22
C SER A 187 -16.24 -13.08 12.73
N CYS A 188 -15.21 -13.84 13.09
CA CYS A 188 -13.83 -13.53 12.73
C CYS A 188 -13.29 -14.33 11.55
N ASP A 189 -14.18 -14.89 10.71
CA ASP A 189 -13.81 -15.57 9.47
C ASP A 189 -13.25 -14.59 8.40
N ASN A 190 -12.68 -15.19 7.35
CA ASN A 190 -12.17 -14.46 6.19
C ASN A 190 -13.20 -14.41 5.05
N TYR A 191 -13.32 -13.25 4.42
CA TYR A 191 -14.07 -13.06 3.18
C TYR A 191 -13.13 -12.75 2.01
N ASN A 192 -13.11 -13.62 1.01
CA ASN A 192 -12.40 -13.37 -0.25
C ASN A 192 -13.20 -12.40 -1.12
N VAL A 193 -12.73 -11.16 -1.24
CA VAL A 193 -13.42 -10.11 -1.99
C VAL A 193 -13.25 -10.33 -3.49
N MET A 194 -14.37 -10.47 -4.20
CA MET A 194 -14.38 -10.62 -5.65
C MET A 194 -13.61 -9.51 -6.37
N GLU A 195 -12.84 -9.87 -7.40
CA GLU A 195 -12.08 -8.92 -8.24
C GLU A 195 -12.94 -7.81 -8.87
N SER A 196 -14.23 -8.08 -9.07
CA SER A 196 -15.21 -7.12 -9.62
C SER A 196 -15.60 -6.02 -8.63
N LYS A 197 -15.30 -6.18 -7.33
CA LYS A 197 -15.54 -5.21 -6.27
C LYS A 197 -14.30 -4.37 -5.97
N ALA A 198 -13.14 -5.01 -5.79
CA ALA A 198 -11.87 -4.33 -5.56
C ALA A 198 -10.66 -5.19 -5.98
N LYS A 199 -9.50 -4.55 -6.16
CA LYS A 199 -8.26 -5.22 -6.59
C LYS A 199 -7.04 -4.46 -6.10
N ILE A 200 -5.97 -5.18 -5.75
CA ILE A 200 -4.66 -4.55 -5.49
C ILE A 200 -3.97 -4.27 -6.83
N HIS A 201 -3.60 -3.01 -7.03
CA HIS A 201 -2.74 -2.58 -8.12
C HIS A 201 -1.29 -2.60 -7.63
N HIS A 202 -0.49 -3.54 -8.11
CA HIS A 202 0.90 -3.74 -7.67
C HIS A 202 1.89 -3.34 -8.77
N TYR A 203 2.63 -2.25 -8.56
CA TYR A 203 3.49 -1.65 -9.58
C TYR A 203 4.91 -2.21 -9.53
N ASP A 204 5.09 -3.38 -10.13
CA ASP A 204 6.34 -4.15 -10.05
C ASP A 204 7.02 -4.43 -11.40
N ASN A 205 8.25 -4.97 -11.37
CA ASN A 205 8.99 -5.44 -12.54
C ASN A 205 8.85 -6.96 -12.78
N TRP A 206 8.03 -7.65 -11.99
CA TRP A 206 7.74 -9.07 -12.18
C TRP A 206 7.24 -9.38 -13.59
N LYS A 207 7.75 -10.46 -14.17
CA LYS A 207 7.40 -10.95 -15.52
C LYS A 207 6.48 -12.15 -15.39
N SER A 208 5.27 -12.03 -15.93
CA SER A 208 4.32 -13.14 -16.04
C SER A 208 4.67 -14.09 -17.18
N ILE A 209 4.39 -15.38 -17.00
CA ILE A 209 4.40 -16.36 -18.10
C ILE A 209 3.30 -16.00 -19.11
N ASP A 210 2.10 -15.70 -18.62
CA ASP A 210 1.02 -15.13 -19.45
C ASP A 210 1.23 -13.62 -19.59
N SER A 211 1.65 -13.20 -20.78
CA SER A 211 1.97 -11.80 -21.06
C SER A 211 0.77 -10.96 -21.54
N THR A 212 -0.45 -11.50 -21.45
CA THR A 212 -1.68 -10.80 -21.86
C THR A 212 -1.78 -9.41 -21.21
N LYS A 213 -1.86 -8.39 -22.06
CA LYS A 213 -1.90 -6.99 -21.65
C LYS A 213 -3.35 -6.54 -21.48
N ILE A 214 -3.79 -6.35 -20.24
CA ILE A 214 -5.15 -5.92 -19.92
C ILE A 214 -5.12 -4.42 -19.56
N LEU A 215 -5.89 -3.60 -20.28
CA LEU A 215 -6.10 -2.21 -19.92
C LEU A 215 -6.92 -2.12 -18.63
N ASP A 216 -6.40 -1.38 -17.66
CA ASP A 216 -7.06 -1.09 -16.39
C ASP A 216 -6.84 0.38 -16.03
N ASN A 217 -7.75 1.22 -16.53
CA ASN A 217 -7.71 2.66 -16.40
C ASN A 217 -8.48 3.18 -15.17
N ARG A 218 -8.79 2.31 -14.20
CA ARG A 218 -9.62 2.68 -13.03
C ARG A 218 -9.05 3.87 -12.26
N ILE A 219 -7.72 4.02 -12.25
CA ILE A 219 -7.01 5.13 -11.62
C ILE A 219 -7.42 6.52 -12.16
N ASN A 220 -7.94 6.60 -13.40
CA ASN A 220 -8.37 7.86 -14.00
C ASN A 220 -9.49 8.54 -13.20
N GLY A 221 -10.30 7.77 -12.47
CA GLY A 221 -11.31 8.32 -11.56
C GLY A 221 -10.74 9.13 -10.38
N TYR A 222 -9.45 8.99 -10.08
CA TYR A 222 -8.74 9.68 -9.01
C TYR A 222 -7.65 10.64 -9.53
N LYS A 223 -7.31 10.56 -10.83
CA LYS A 223 -6.15 11.23 -11.44
C LYS A 223 -6.10 12.72 -11.14
N ALA A 224 -7.19 13.45 -11.40
CA ALA A 224 -7.20 14.91 -11.27
C ALA A 224 -6.90 15.34 -9.82
N GLU A 225 -7.58 14.74 -8.85
CA GLU A 225 -7.34 15.03 -7.43
C GLU A 225 -5.95 14.58 -6.99
N LEU A 226 -5.50 13.41 -7.44
CA LEU A 226 -4.18 12.87 -7.10
C LEU A 226 -3.06 13.77 -7.60
N LEU A 227 -3.08 14.19 -8.88
CA LEU A 227 -2.06 15.07 -9.44
C LEU A 227 -2.06 16.43 -8.73
N GLN A 228 -3.23 16.98 -8.41
CA GLN A 228 -3.31 18.24 -7.66
C GLN A 228 -2.69 18.12 -6.25
N ARG A 229 -2.99 17.04 -5.52
CA ARG A 229 -2.40 16.77 -4.20
C ARG A 229 -0.89 16.58 -4.28
N LEU A 230 -0.42 15.81 -5.26
CA LEU A 230 1.01 15.58 -5.49
C LEU A 230 1.74 16.88 -5.81
N LYS A 231 1.17 17.73 -6.68
CA LYS A 231 1.71 19.05 -7.01
C LYS A 231 1.91 19.90 -5.76
N ASN A 232 0.91 19.96 -4.86
CA ASN A 232 1.00 20.71 -3.61
C ASN A 232 2.14 20.18 -2.73
N LYS A 233 2.26 18.86 -2.56
CA LYS A 233 3.31 18.23 -1.74
C LYS A 233 4.70 18.35 -2.37
N TRP A 234 4.78 18.36 -3.69
CA TRP A 234 6.03 18.56 -4.42
C TRP A 234 6.61 19.97 -4.18
N GLN A 235 5.77 20.99 -4.07
CA GLN A 235 6.23 22.34 -3.71
C GLN A 235 6.82 22.40 -2.29
N ILE A 236 6.26 21.63 -1.35
CA ILE A 236 6.82 21.52 0.01
C ILE A 236 8.18 20.81 -0.02
N LEU A 237 8.29 19.71 -0.77
CA LEU A 237 9.55 18.97 -0.95
C LEU A 237 10.67 19.83 -1.54
N LYS A 238 10.35 20.69 -2.52
CA LYS A 238 11.32 21.62 -3.11
C LYS A 238 11.91 22.57 -2.06
N LYS A 239 11.09 23.07 -1.13
CA LYS A 239 11.55 23.94 -0.03
C LYS A 239 12.50 23.22 0.93
N PHE A 240 12.23 21.95 1.28
CA PHE A 240 13.15 21.18 2.13
C PHE A 240 14.52 20.97 1.48
N LYS A 241 14.55 20.64 0.18
CA LYS A 241 15.82 20.47 -0.56
C LYS A 241 16.64 21.77 -0.61
N GLN A 242 15.99 22.92 -0.73
CA GLN A 242 16.68 24.22 -0.73
C GLN A 242 17.25 24.56 0.65
N LYS A 243 16.48 24.32 1.73
CA LYS A 243 16.92 24.58 3.11
C LYS A 243 18.10 23.68 3.54
N ASN A 244 18.12 22.43 3.09
CA ASN A 244 19.23 21.52 3.42
C ASN A 244 20.52 21.84 2.65
N ARG A 245 20.44 22.51 1.49
CA ARG A 245 21.63 23.00 0.78
C ARG A 245 22.26 24.22 1.47
N THR A 246 21.45 25.09 2.05
CA THR A 246 21.91 26.31 2.75
C THR A 246 22.47 26.06 4.14
N LEU A 247 22.33 24.85 4.70
CA LEU A 247 22.91 24.46 5.98
C LEU A 247 24.29 23.77 5.83
N ILE A 248 24.77 23.59 4.59
CA ILE A 248 26.05 22.95 4.25
C ILE A 248 27.04 23.96 3.63
N GLU A 249 26.61 25.23 3.47
CA GLU A 249 27.44 26.38 3.09
C GLU A 249 27.67 27.28 4.30
#